data_AF-A0A355T812-F1
#
_entry.id   AF-A0A355T812-F1
#
_cell.length_a   1.000
_cell.length_b   1.000
_cell.length_c   1.000
_cell.angle_alpha   90.00
_cell.angle_beta   90.00
_cell.angle_gamma   90.00
#
_symmetry.space_group_name_H-M   'P 1'
#
loop_
_entity.id
_entity.type
_entity.pdbx_description
1 polymer ?
#
loop_
_entity_poly.entity_id
_entity_poly.type
_entity_poly.pdbx_seq_one_letter_code
_entity_poly.pdbx_strand_id
1 'polypeptide(L)'
;MKKAAILLGLGVALTGCISPTAGSDGRYTTPIGNAPVINNETPYSSALRCIGSSMAGTAAAPRIAVGNIKDYTGKVELEGGAKLTQGASLMAISGLSKAGVMLVERFDTSVAELELKYANDRLISDANPDEYRQIHAGSIRGSDYYMVGGITELNFDIRNGGLDSAFSDLDPTGLSATISGRLFVMNVGLDLRLVDSRSLEVV
;
A
#
# COMPACT_ATOMS: atom_id res chain seq x y z
N MET A 1 47.95 17.27 -39.36
CA MET A 1 47.30 18.34 -38.54
C MET A 1 45.80 18.23 -38.66
N LYS A 2 45.05 18.52 -37.58
CA LYS A 2 43.60 18.87 -37.50
C LYS A 2 42.56 18.01 -38.27
N LYS A 3 41.55 17.54 -37.51
CA LYS A 3 40.20 17.01 -37.89
C LYS A 3 40.00 15.48 -37.96
N ALA A 4 40.13 14.82 -36.80
CA ALA A 4 39.35 13.63 -36.44
C ALA A 4 39.07 13.52 -34.91
N ALA A 5 39.22 14.63 -34.18
CA ALA A 5 38.53 14.79 -32.91
C ALA A 5 37.03 15.06 -33.20
N ILE A 6 36.16 14.80 -32.22
CA ILE A 6 34.69 14.75 -32.30
C ILE A 6 34.16 13.38 -32.77
N LEU A 7 33.90 12.46 -31.83
CA LEU A 7 32.55 11.85 -31.65
C LEU A 7 32.39 10.87 -30.47
N LEU A 8 33.44 10.15 -30.03
CA LEU A 8 33.33 9.12 -28.97
C LEU A 8 33.75 9.61 -27.55
N GLY A 9 33.60 10.92 -27.31
CA GLY A 9 33.80 11.57 -26.02
C GLY A 9 32.49 11.98 -25.33
N LEU A 10 31.41 11.20 -25.51
CA LEU A 10 30.10 11.46 -24.91
C LEU A 10 29.28 10.14 -24.89
N GLY A 11 28.63 9.78 -23.77
CA GLY A 11 27.74 8.62 -23.73
C GLY A 11 27.51 8.00 -22.34
N VAL A 12 28.55 7.39 -21.74
CA VAL A 12 28.41 6.48 -20.58
C VAL A 12 28.11 7.21 -19.25
N ALA A 13 28.19 8.55 -19.22
CA ALA A 13 27.94 9.35 -18.02
C ALA A 13 26.44 9.54 -17.64
N LEU A 14 25.51 8.85 -18.31
CA LEU A 14 24.08 8.85 -17.97
C LEU A 14 23.64 7.45 -17.49
N THR A 15 24.06 7.07 -16.28
CA THR A 15 23.50 5.92 -15.54
C THR A 15 22.12 6.24 -14.96
N GLY A 16 21.17 6.57 -15.84
CA GLY A 16 19.77 6.87 -15.52
C GLY A 16 18.96 5.59 -15.23
N CYS A 17 19.35 4.84 -14.20
CA CYS A 17 18.75 3.56 -13.86
C CYS A 17 17.36 3.72 -13.21
N ILE A 18 16.30 3.58 -14.01
CA ILE A 18 14.92 3.35 -13.54
C ILE A 18 14.62 1.87 -13.86
N SER A 19 14.76 0.95 -12.91
CA SER A 19 13.83 0.67 -11.79
C SER A 19 12.50 0.07 -12.29
N PRO A 20 12.06 -1.12 -11.82
CA PRO A 20 10.81 -1.78 -12.24
C PRO A 20 9.54 -1.10 -11.68
N THR A 21 9.74 0.08 -11.10
CA THR A 21 8.82 0.96 -10.42
C THR A 21 9.35 2.39 -10.72
N ALA A 22 8.48 3.38 -10.91
CA ALA A 22 8.81 4.55 -11.75
C ALA A 22 9.70 5.64 -11.05
N GLY A 23 9.56 6.97 -11.27
CA GLY A 23 10.45 7.96 -10.58
C GLY A 23 10.21 9.49 -10.63
N SER A 24 9.45 10.05 -9.66
CA SER A 24 9.29 11.46 -9.20
C SER A 24 8.21 11.64 -8.10
N ASP A 25 6.96 12.14 -8.19
CA ASP A 25 5.78 12.17 -9.10
C ASP A 25 4.77 10.98 -9.08
N GLY A 26 4.74 10.18 -8.00
CA GLY A 26 3.91 8.96 -7.85
C GLY A 26 4.64 7.68 -8.26
N ARG A 27 5.96 7.75 -8.15
CA ARG A 27 6.90 7.35 -9.21
C ARG A 27 8.21 7.17 -8.39
N TYR A 28 8.73 5.95 -8.28
CA TYR A 28 9.50 5.36 -7.16
C TYR A 28 11.06 5.55 -7.13
N THR A 29 11.65 6.63 -7.67
CA THR A 29 13.13 6.80 -7.78
C THR A 29 13.49 8.24 -8.21
N THR A 30 14.62 8.90 -7.92
CA THR A 30 15.64 8.77 -6.85
C THR A 30 16.31 10.15 -6.64
N PRO A 31 15.67 11.14 -5.95
CA PRO A 31 16.25 12.47 -5.78
C PRO A 31 17.27 12.51 -4.64
N ILE A 32 18.53 12.87 -4.94
CA ILE A 32 19.53 13.22 -3.92
C ILE A 32 19.26 14.68 -3.51
N GLY A 33 18.31 14.85 -2.58
CA GLY A 33 17.80 16.17 -2.17
C GLY A 33 16.69 16.07 -1.12
N ASN A 34 16.11 17.22 -0.78
CA ASN A 34 15.13 17.33 0.30
C ASN A 34 13.86 16.53 -0.02
N ALA A 35 13.46 15.60 0.86
CA ALA A 35 12.44 14.60 0.57
C ALA A 35 11.01 15.17 0.70
N PRO A 36 10.21 15.27 -0.37
CA PRO A 36 8.85 15.78 -0.30
C PRO A 36 7.87 14.72 0.21
N VAL A 37 6.91 15.11 1.05
CA VAL A 37 5.73 14.29 1.32
C VAL A 37 4.86 14.29 0.07
N ILE A 38 4.67 13.12 -0.53
CA ILE A 38 3.83 12.92 -1.73
C ILE A 38 2.68 11.95 -1.43
N ASN A 39 1.60 12.06 -2.19
CA ASN A 39 0.50 11.10 -2.10
C ASN A 39 1.00 9.69 -2.45
N ASN A 40 0.61 8.69 -1.65
CA ASN A 40 0.82 7.29 -1.98
C ASN A 40 -0.20 6.87 -3.07
N GLU A 41 0.14 7.14 -4.32
CA GLU A 41 -0.64 6.78 -5.50
C GLU A 41 -0.30 5.37 -5.97
N THR A 42 -1.34 4.60 -6.34
CA THR A 42 -1.19 3.30 -7.01
C THR A 42 -1.77 3.41 -8.43
N PRO A 43 -1.48 2.47 -9.35
CA PRO A 43 -2.11 2.46 -10.68
C PRO A 43 -3.66 2.48 -10.65
N TYR A 44 -4.26 2.01 -9.56
CA TYR A 44 -5.71 1.99 -9.35
C TYR A 44 -6.29 3.29 -8.75
N SER A 45 -5.45 4.19 -8.21
CA SER A 45 -5.89 5.43 -7.54
C SER A 45 -6.85 6.29 -8.38
N SER A 46 -6.60 6.41 -9.68
CA SER A 46 -7.42 7.22 -10.60
C SER A 46 -8.79 6.59 -10.85
N ALA A 47 -8.83 5.27 -11.06
CA ALA A 47 -10.07 4.50 -11.22
C ALA A 47 -10.93 4.53 -9.94
N LEU A 48 -10.31 4.36 -8.77
CA LEU A 48 -10.99 4.47 -7.47
C LEU A 48 -11.62 5.86 -7.30
N ARG A 49 -10.87 6.95 -7.54
CA ARG A 49 -11.42 8.32 -7.47
C ARG A 49 -12.54 8.57 -8.49
N CYS A 50 -12.48 7.96 -9.67
CA CYS A 50 -13.56 8.02 -10.65
C CYS A 50 -14.86 7.40 -10.09
N ILE A 51 -14.76 6.19 -9.52
CA ILE A 51 -15.89 5.52 -8.83
C ILE A 51 -16.44 6.41 -7.71
N GLY A 52 -15.56 6.94 -6.84
CA GLY A 52 -15.97 7.82 -5.75
C GLY A 52 -16.67 9.10 -6.22
N SER A 53 -16.22 9.69 -7.33
CA SER A 53 -16.89 10.85 -7.94
C SER A 53 -18.26 10.53 -8.54
N SER A 54 -18.48 9.29 -8.99
CA SER A 54 -19.78 8.81 -9.49
C SER A 54 -20.74 8.42 -8.36
N MET A 55 -20.22 8.02 -7.20
CA MET A 55 -21.03 7.70 -6.01
C MET A 55 -21.33 8.93 -5.14
N ALA A 56 -20.57 10.02 -5.29
CA ALA A 56 -20.78 11.27 -4.56
C ALA A 56 -22.19 11.85 -4.79
N GLY A 57 -22.94 12.02 -3.70
CA GLY A 57 -24.34 12.47 -3.74
C GLY A 57 -25.38 11.34 -3.80
N THR A 58 -24.98 10.07 -3.97
CA THR A 58 -25.91 8.95 -3.84
C THR A 58 -26.23 8.67 -2.37
N ALA A 59 -27.48 8.89 -1.96
CA ALA A 59 -27.93 8.68 -0.57
C ALA A 59 -27.98 7.20 -0.12
N ALA A 60 -27.58 6.27 -0.99
CA ALA A 60 -27.65 4.82 -0.80
C ALA A 60 -26.28 4.13 -0.68
N ALA A 61 -25.18 4.89 -0.58
CA ALA A 61 -23.84 4.32 -0.37
C ALA A 61 -23.79 3.53 0.95
N PRO A 62 -23.48 2.22 0.93
CA PRO A 62 -23.47 1.40 2.15
C PRO A 62 -22.32 1.78 3.06
N ARG A 63 -22.52 1.67 4.39
CA ARG A 63 -21.43 1.86 5.35
C ARG A 63 -20.61 0.59 5.49
N ILE A 64 -19.32 0.67 5.19
CA ILE A 64 -18.40 -0.47 5.25
C ILE A 64 -17.42 -0.29 6.40
N ALA A 65 -17.35 -1.29 7.28
CA ALA A 65 -16.23 -1.46 8.19
C ALA A 65 -15.13 -2.30 7.52
N VAL A 66 -13.86 -2.04 7.83
CA VAL A 66 -12.77 -2.96 7.49
C VAL A 66 -12.28 -3.59 8.78
N GLY A 67 -12.28 -4.92 8.83
CA GLY A 67 -11.73 -5.68 9.94
C GLY A 67 -10.27 -6.05 9.70
N ASN A 68 -9.87 -7.19 10.27
CA ASN A 68 -8.52 -7.71 10.05
C ASN A 68 -8.40 -8.35 8.65
N ILE A 69 -7.42 -7.88 7.87
CA ILE A 69 -6.90 -8.54 6.66
C ILE A 69 -5.46 -8.92 6.98
N LYS A 70 -5.18 -10.21 7.16
CA LYS A 70 -3.87 -10.71 7.66
C LYS A 70 -3.10 -11.49 6.60
N ASP A 71 -1.78 -11.58 6.79
CA ASP A 71 -0.94 -12.53 6.05
C ASP A 71 -1.11 -13.93 6.64
N TYR A 72 -1.63 -14.86 5.83
CA TYR A 72 -1.75 -16.29 6.12
C TYR A 72 -0.76 -17.15 5.33
N THR A 73 0.08 -16.53 4.48
CA THR A 73 1.04 -17.24 3.62
C THR A 73 2.19 -17.88 4.39
N GLY A 74 2.44 -17.39 5.62
CA GLY A 74 3.51 -17.82 6.50
C GLY A 74 4.92 -17.56 5.98
N LYS A 75 5.07 -16.75 4.91
CA LYS A 75 6.36 -16.51 4.26
C LYS A 75 7.14 -15.43 5.02
N VAL A 76 8.35 -15.80 5.44
CA VAL A 76 9.31 -14.89 6.06
C VAL A 76 10.50 -14.63 5.14
N GLU A 77 11.13 -13.47 5.29
CA GLU A 77 12.38 -13.11 4.65
C GLU A 77 13.56 -13.83 5.31
N LEU A 78 14.61 -14.14 4.53
CA LEU A 78 15.79 -14.87 5.01
C LEU A 78 16.54 -14.15 6.15
N GLU A 79 16.46 -12.82 6.20
CA GLU A 79 17.09 -11.97 7.21
C GLU A 79 16.22 -11.77 8.47
N GLY A 80 15.01 -12.35 8.51
CA GLY A 80 14.09 -12.26 9.64
C GLY A 80 13.08 -11.11 9.53
N GLY A 81 11.95 -11.36 8.87
CA GLY A 81 10.83 -10.43 8.77
C GLY A 81 9.66 -11.03 8.00
N ALA A 82 8.48 -10.41 8.03
CA ALA A 82 7.37 -10.85 7.18
C ALA A 82 7.66 -10.49 5.72
N LYS A 83 7.48 -11.46 4.81
CA LYS A 83 7.76 -11.27 3.37
C LYS A 83 6.67 -10.45 2.65
N LEU A 84 5.51 -10.26 3.30
CA LEU A 84 4.38 -9.44 2.86
C LEU A 84 4.03 -8.35 3.88
N THR A 85 3.29 -7.36 3.40
CA THR A 85 2.80 -6.25 4.24
C THR A 85 1.82 -6.73 5.30
N GLN A 86 2.07 -6.32 6.54
CA GLN A 86 1.14 -6.50 7.66
C GLN A 86 0.11 -5.36 7.76
N GLY A 87 0.17 -4.39 6.83
CA GLY A 87 -0.73 -3.23 6.76
C GLY A 87 -1.92 -3.40 5.79
N ALA A 88 -2.25 -4.63 5.38
CA ALA A 88 -3.26 -4.89 4.34
C ALA A 88 -4.64 -4.28 4.67
N SER A 89 -5.08 -4.31 5.93
CA SER A 89 -6.31 -3.63 6.39
C SER A 89 -6.28 -2.13 6.08
N LEU A 90 -5.16 -1.45 6.37
CA LEU A 90 -4.98 -0.02 6.16
C LEU A 90 -4.93 0.33 4.66
N MET A 91 -4.40 -0.57 3.83
CA MET A 91 -4.45 -0.44 2.37
C MET A 91 -5.87 -0.57 1.82
N ALA A 92 -6.67 -1.50 2.35
CA ALA A 92 -8.09 -1.65 1.99
C ALA A 92 -8.92 -0.42 2.43
N ILE A 93 -8.74 0.06 3.66
CA ILE A 93 -9.32 1.32 4.16
C ILE A 93 -8.96 2.48 3.22
N SER A 94 -7.68 2.61 2.85
CA SER A 94 -7.22 3.65 1.93
C SER A 94 -7.82 3.53 0.52
N GLY A 95 -8.01 2.31 0.02
CA GLY A 95 -8.63 2.03 -1.27
C GLY A 95 -10.12 2.36 -1.31
N LEU A 96 -10.87 1.93 -0.30
CA LEU A 96 -12.29 2.22 -0.14
C LEU A 96 -12.55 3.72 0.08
N SER A 97 -11.68 4.40 0.84
CA SER A 97 -11.69 5.86 1.00
C SER A 97 -11.48 6.58 -0.34
N LYS A 98 -10.48 6.17 -1.13
CA LYS A 98 -10.29 6.68 -2.50
C LYS A 98 -11.50 6.40 -3.42
N ALA A 99 -12.26 5.34 -3.16
CA ALA A 99 -13.50 4.98 -3.86
C ALA A 99 -14.77 5.67 -3.31
N GLY A 100 -14.66 6.63 -2.37
CA GLY A 100 -15.80 7.37 -1.84
C GLY A 100 -16.75 6.55 -0.95
N VAL A 101 -16.33 5.37 -0.49
CA VAL A 101 -17.12 4.51 0.40
C VAL A 101 -17.27 5.14 1.78
N MET A 102 -18.47 5.07 2.36
CA MET A 102 -18.71 5.51 3.73
C MET A 102 -18.08 4.53 4.72
N LEU A 103 -16.87 4.84 5.18
CA LEU A 103 -16.15 3.99 6.15
C LEU A 103 -16.61 4.24 7.59
N VAL A 104 -16.57 3.19 8.41
CA VAL A 104 -16.69 3.28 9.88
C VAL A 104 -15.57 2.47 10.54
N GLU A 105 -14.95 3.03 11.58
CA GLU A 105 -13.78 2.43 12.23
C GLU A 105 -14.16 1.20 13.07
N ARG A 106 -13.45 0.09 12.85
CA ARG A 106 -13.60 -1.23 13.49
C ARG A 106 -12.30 -2.08 13.45
N PHE A 107 -11.21 -1.57 12.88
CA PHE A 107 -9.90 -2.22 12.85
C PHE A 107 -9.11 -1.93 14.12
N ASP A 108 -9.13 -0.68 14.59
CA ASP A 108 -8.62 -0.29 15.91
C ASP A 108 -9.68 0.54 16.67
N THR A 109 -10.37 -0.11 17.60
CA THR A 109 -11.36 0.50 18.49
C THR A 109 -10.79 0.87 19.85
N SER A 110 -9.51 0.62 20.13
CA SER A 110 -8.92 0.70 21.48
C SER A 110 -9.06 2.09 22.11
N VAL A 111 -8.81 3.16 21.33
CA VAL A 111 -8.99 4.55 21.76
C VAL A 111 -10.47 4.88 21.96
N ALA A 112 -11.36 4.41 21.08
CA ALA A 112 -12.80 4.68 21.18
C ALA A 112 -13.43 3.99 22.40
N GLU A 113 -12.98 2.78 22.74
CA GLU A 113 -13.37 2.05 23.95
C GLU A 113 -12.83 2.72 25.22
N LEU A 114 -11.61 3.26 25.18
CA LEU A 114 -11.01 4.00 26.29
C LEU A 114 -11.73 5.33 26.54
N GLU A 115 -12.02 6.11 25.49
CA GLU A 115 -12.81 7.34 25.57
C GLU A 115 -14.23 7.08 26.09
N LEU A 116 -14.86 5.99 25.67
CA LEU A 116 -16.18 5.57 26.16
C LEU A 116 -16.12 5.21 27.66
N LYS A 117 -15.06 4.52 28.10
CA LYS A 117 -14.84 4.21 29.51
C LYS A 117 -14.59 5.47 30.34
N TYR A 118 -13.73 6.39 29.89
CA TYR A 118 -13.48 7.64 30.58
C TYR A 118 -14.73 8.54 30.65
N ALA A 119 -15.59 8.54 29.63
CA ALA A 119 -16.89 9.21 29.68
C ALA A 119 -17.84 8.56 30.71
N ASN A 120 -17.90 7.23 30.77
CA ASN A 120 -18.68 6.49 31.78
C ASN A 120 -18.23 6.81 33.20
N ASP A 121 -16.91 6.83 33.42
CA ASP A 121 -16.27 7.12 34.70
C ASP A 121 -16.24 8.63 35.03
N ARG A 122 -16.80 9.48 34.14
CA ARG A 122 -16.89 10.96 34.21
C ARG A 122 -15.53 11.67 34.33
N LEU A 123 -14.49 11.09 33.73
CA LEU A 123 -13.12 11.58 33.79
C LEU A 123 -12.76 12.58 32.67
N ILE A 124 -13.66 12.81 31.70
CA ILE A 124 -13.45 13.69 30.54
C ILE A 124 -14.68 14.55 30.21
N SER A 125 -14.42 15.71 29.63
CA SER A 125 -15.41 16.66 29.09
C SER A 125 -14.96 17.23 27.75
N ASP A 126 -15.90 17.75 26.95
CA ASP A 126 -15.64 18.23 25.58
C ASP A 126 -15.35 19.74 25.48
N ALA A 127 -15.96 20.56 26.36
CA ALA A 127 -15.86 22.03 26.28
C ALA A 127 -15.93 22.73 27.65
N ASN A 128 -16.87 22.31 28.52
CA ASN A 128 -17.00 22.85 29.88
C ASN A 128 -16.28 21.93 30.88
N PRO A 129 -15.40 22.43 31.77
CA PRO A 129 -14.79 21.61 32.83
C PRO A 129 -15.81 20.99 33.79
N ASP A 130 -16.93 21.68 34.03
CA ASP A 130 -17.97 21.26 34.97
C ASP A 130 -19.01 20.26 34.37
N GLU A 131 -18.90 19.92 33.08
CA GLU A 131 -19.87 19.07 32.37
C GLU A 131 -19.20 17.84 31.74
N TYR A 132 -19.39 16.67 32.35
CA TYR A 132 -18.84 15.40 31.87
C TYR A 132 -19.46 14.96 30.53
N ARG A 133 -18.65 14.33 29.65
CA ARG A 133 -19.13 13.80 28.36
C ARG A 133 -20.23 12.75 28.58
N GLN A 134 -21.43 13.00 28.04
CA GLN A 134 -22.59 12.12 28.22
C GLN A 134 -22.68 11.05 27.12
N ILE A 135 -22.74 9.78 27.52
CA ILE A 135 -22.88 8.65 26.58
C ILE A 135 -24.34 8.54 26.13
N HIS A 136 -24.60 8.89 24.87
CA HIS A 136 -25.91 8.80 24.25
C HIS A 136 -26.13 7.45 23.56
N ALA A 137 -27.34 6.88 23.67
CA ALA A 137 -27.71 5.68 22.94
C ALA A 137 -27.65 5.92 21.42
N GLY A 138 -27.04 5.01 20.67
CA GLY A 138 -26.86 5.15 19.21
C GLY A 138 -25.77 6.14 18.77
N SER A 139 -24.96 6.68 19.70
CA SER A 139 -23.83 7.57 19.40
C SER A 139 -22.79 6.95 18.45
N ILE A 140 -22.47 5.66 18.63
CA ILE A 140 -21.58 4.92 17.73
C ILE A 140 -22.38 4.41 16.53
N ARG A 141 -22.03 4.88 15.32
CA ARG A 141 -22.69 4.48 14.07
C ARG A 141 -22.35 3.03 13.69
N GLY A 142 -23.37 2.25 13.34
CA GLY A 142 -23.23 0.90 12.79
C GLY A 142 -22.79 0.90 11.32
N SER A 143 -21.98 -0.09 10.98
CA SER A 143 -21.78 -0.55 9.60
C SER A 143 -23.05 -1.17 9.05
N ASP A 144 -23.18 -1.18 7.72
CA ASP A 144 -24.12 -2.07 7.03
C ASP A 144 -23.39 -3.38 6.71
N TYR A 145 -22.18 -3.29 6.14
CA TYR A 145 -21.31 -4.44 5.85
C TYR A 145 -19.94 -4.31 6.53
N TYR A 146 -19.25 -5.43 6.72
CA TYR A 146 -17.83 -5.45 7.08
C TYR A 146 -17.01 -6.32 6.13
N MET A 147 -15.82 -5.83 5.79
CA MET A 147 -14.85 -6.53 4.93
C MET A 147 -13.75 -7.15 5.78
N VAL A 148 -13.50 -8.44 5.58
CA VAL A 148 -12.43 -9.22 6.24
C VAL A 148 -11.83 -10.22 5.28
N GLY A 149 -10.63 -10.71 5.56
CA GLY A 149 -9.97 -11.68 4.70
C GLY A 149 -8.49 -11.86 5.03
N GLY A 150 -7.69 -12.16 4.02
CA GLY A 150 -6.25 -12.22 4.16
C GLY A 150 -5.51 -12.54 2.87
N ILE A 151 -4.18 -12.39 2.93
CA ILE A 151 -3.27 -12.81 1.87
C ILE A 151 -2.98 -14.29 2.11
N THR A 152 -3.45 -15.15 1.22
CA THR A 152 -3.49 -16.62 1.43
C THR A 152 -2.42 -17.36 0.63
N GLU A 153 -2.00 -16.83 -0.52
CA GLU A 153 -0.92 -17.42 -1.32
C GLU A 153 0.21 -16.42 -1.59
N LEU A 154 1.44 -16.95 -1.66
CA LEU A 154 2.62 -16.22 -2.11
C LEU A 154 3.60 -17.18 -2.79
N ASN A 155 3.83 -16.99 -4.09
CA ASN A 155 4.67 -17.84 -4.93
C ASN A 155 5.74 -17.00 -5.65
N PHE A 156 6.97 -17.54 -5.72
CA PHE A 156 8.21 -16.82 -6.07
C PHE A 156 8.95 -17.36 -7.30
N ASP A 157 8.35 -18.25 -8.10
CA ASP A 157 9.08 -18.91 -9.19
C ASP A 157 8.25 -19.10 -10.47
N ILE A 158 7.80 -17.99 -11.08
CA ILE A 158 6.95 -18.01 -12.28
C ILE A 158 7.74 -17.78 -13.59
N ARG A 159 8.93 -17.16 -13.54
CA ARG A 159 9.93 -17.17 -14.63
C ARG A 159 11.24 -16.50 -14.23
N ASN A 160 12.31 -17.29 -14.09
CA ASN A 160 13.67 -16.77 -13.94
C ASN A 160 14.32 -16.59 -15.33
N GLY A 161 14.01 -15.45 -15.98
CA GLY A 161 14.64 -15.06 -17.24
C GLY A 161 15.77 -14.07 -17.00
N GLY A 162 17.01 -14.51 -17.18
CA GLY A 162 18.20 -13.66 -17.09
C GLY A 162 19.07 -13.76 -18.33
N LEU A 163 19.64 -12.63 -18.75
CA LEU A 163 20.71 -12.57 -19.74
C LEU A 163 22.00 -12.21 -19.01
N ASP A 164 22.76 -13.23 -18.62
CA ASP A 164 24.08 -13.08 -18.00
C ASP A 164 25.15 -13.19 -19.10
N SER A 165 25.56 -12.05 -19.68
CA SER A 165 26.64 -12.00 -20.68
C SER A 165 27.93 -11.47 -20.05
N ALA A 166 28.77 -12.38 -19.57
CA ALA A 166 30.09 -12.06 -19.03
C ALA A 166 31.13 -12.03 -20.15
N PHE A 167 31.52 -10.83 -20.59
CA PHE A 167 32.68 -10.65 -21.47
C PHE A 167 33.94 -10.45 -20.60
N SER A 168 34.75 -11.50 -20.51
CA SER A 168 36.10 -11.45 -19.94
C SER A 168 37.11 -11.68 -21.06
N ASP A 169 37.83 -10.62 -21.43
CA ASP A 169 39.08 -10.78 -22.16
C ASP A 169 40.15 -11.36 -21.22
N LEU A 170 41.16 -12.04 -21.77
CA LEU A 170 42.22 -12.72 -21.00
C LEU A 170 43.53 -11.93 -20.94
N ASP A 171 43.54 -10.72 -21.50
CA ASP A 171 44.69 -9.81 -21.50
C ASP A 171 44.78 -9.02 -20.16
N PRO A 172 45.98 -8.76 -19.59
CA PRO A 172 46.14 -8.05 -18.30
C PRO A 172 45.62 -6.61 -18.26
N THR A 173 45.21 -6.06 -19.42
CA THR A 173 44.57 -4.75 -19.58
C THR A 173 43.09 -4.81 -19.99
N GLY A 174 42.48 -5.99 -19.97
CA GLY A 174 41.09 -6.21 -20.40
C GLY A 174 40.03 -5.54 -19.53
N LEU A 175 39.09 -4.83 -20.16
CA LEU A 175 37.92 -4.25 -19.50
C LEU A 175 36.87 -5.35 -19.24
N SER A 176 36.87 -5.92 -18.03
CA SER A 176 35.84 -6.86 -17.61
C SER A 176 34.48 -6.15 -17.46
N ALA A 177 33.49 -6.56 -18.25
CA ALA A 177 32.17 -5.94 -18.31
C ALA A 177 31.06 -6.98 -18.10
N THR A 178 30.54 -7.05 -16.88
CA THR A 178 29.42 -7.92 -16.52
C THR A 178 28.10 -7.17 -16.69
N ILE A 179 27.32 -7.55 -17.70
CA ILE A 179 25.91 -7.16 -17.80
C ILE A 179 25.09 -8.35 -17.29
N SER A 180 24.39 -8.15 -16.18
CA SER A 180 23.44 -9.11 -15.62
C SER A 180 22.11 -8.40 -15.31
N GLY A 181 21.02 -9.03 -15.77
CA GLY A 181 19.65 -8.53 -15.55
C GLY A 181 18.80 -9.66 -15.00
N ARG A 182 18.27 -9.49 -13.78
CA ARG A 182 17.44 -10.48 -13.09
C ARG A 182 16.04 -9.95 -12.88
N LEU A 183 15.06 -10.62 -13.50
CA LEU A 183 13.64 -10.37 -13.29
C LEU A 183 13.08 -11.46 -12.38
N PHE A 184 12.36 -11.05 -11.34
CA PHE A 184 11.66 -11.94 -10.41
C PHE A 184 10.16 -11.71 -10.54
N VAL A 185 9.40 -12.79 -10.73
CA VAL A 185 7.93 -12.74 -10.84
C VAL A 185 7.32 -13.33 -9.57
N MET A 186 6.53 -12.52 -8.87
CA MET A 186 5.84 -12.89 -7.63
C MET A 186 4.33 -12.94 -7.89
N ASN A 187 3.66 -14.01 -7.47
CA ASN A 187 2.19 -14.07 -7.42
C ASN A 187 1.72 -14.00 -5.97
N VAL A 188 0.61 -13.30 -5.74
CA VAL A 188 0.05 -13.02 -4.41
C VAL A 188 -1.46 -13.28 -4.45
N GLY A 189 -1.92 -14.31 -3.72
CA GLY A 189 -3.34 -14.64 -3.59
C GLY A 189 -3.96 -13.85 -2.43
N LEU A 190 -5.11 -13.21 -2.67
CA LEU A 190 -5.80 -12.36 -1.71
C LEU A 190 -7.28 -12.75 -1.66
N ASP A 191 -7.70 -13.36 -0.56
CA ASP A 191 -9.09 -13.74 -0.32
C ASP A 191 -9.77 -12.68 0.56
N LEU A 192 -10.76 -11.98 0.01
CA LEU A 192 -11.60 -11.02 0.72
C LEU A 192 -13.06 -11.46 0.66
N ARG A 193 -13.80 -11.22 1.74
CA ARG A 193 -15.25 -11.38 1.79
C ARG A 193 -15.91 -10.12 2.37
N LEU A 194 -17.05 -9.75 1.81
CA LEU A 194 -17.97 -8.78 2.40
C LEU A 194 -19.03 -9.55 3.19
N VAL A 195 -19.41 -9.05 4.36
CA VAL A 195 -20.34 -9.73 5.27
C VAL A 195 -21.37 -8.73 5.79
N ASP A 196 -22.65 -9.09 5.78
CA ASP A 196 -23.71 -8.26 6.36
C ASP A 196 -23.55 -8.18 7.89
N SER A 197 -23.59 -6.96 8.45
CA SER A 197 -23.32 -6.72 9.88
C SER A 197 -24.46 -7.18 10.80
N ARG A 198 -25.58 -7.66 10.23
CA ARG A 198 -26.85 -7.96 10.92
C ARG A 198 -27.24 -9.43 10.74
N SER A 199 -27.09 -10.00 9.54
CA SER A 199 -27.35 -11.43 9.29
C SER A 199 -26.09 -12.32 9.35
N LEU A 200 -24.89 -11.74 9.26
CA LEU A 200 -23.61 -12.44 9.13
C LEU A 200 -23.48 -13.30 7.85
N GLU A 201 -24.35 -13.08 6.87
CA GLU A 201 -24.27 -13.70 5.55
C GLU A 201 -23.14 -13.07 4.72
N VAL A 202 -22.46 -13.88 3.92
CA VAL A 202 -21.42 -13.44 2.98
C VAL A 202 -22.06 -13.01 1.66
N VAL A 203 -21.62 -11.87 1.12
CA VAL A 203 -22.16 -11.21 -0.08
C VAL A 203 -21.06 -10.96 -1.11
#